data_AF-A0A4S2L289-F1
#
_entry.id   AF-A0A4S2L289-F1
#
_cell.length_a   1.000
_cell.length_b   1.000
_cell.length_c   1.000
_cell.angle_alpha   90.00
_cell.angle_beta   90.00
_cell.angle_gamma   90.00
#
_symmetry.space_group_name_H-M   'P 1'
#
loop_
_entity.id
_entity.type
_entity.pdbx_description
1 polymer ?
#
loop_
_entity_poly.entity_id
_entity_poly.type
_entity_poly.pdbx_seq_one_letter_code
_entity_poly.pdbx_strand_id
1 'polypeptide(L)'
;MDVYPTSQWPDLIQVSIANVLGVKNNSLPDSGERSDENKSTNKLTYFNIGCVGEPTRYLLSYCDIKFDDVRLSLEEWPKHKPNMPMGQLPILKIDGKTYHQSRAIARFIAKRSNLYGSDEFEAMEIDATVDSIEDIRQALGAYY
;
A
#
# COMPACT_ATOMS: atom_id res chain seq x y z
N MET A 1 37.70 29.49 17.78
CA MET A 1 38.56 28.44 17.22
C MET A 1 37.90 27.17 17.68
N ASP A 2 36.90 26.75 16.91
CA ASP A 2 35.82 25.93 17.43
C ASP A 2 36.14 24.49 17.07
N VAL A 3 36.50 23.73 18.09
CA VAL A 3 36.87 22.33 17.99
C VAL A 3 35.58 21.55 17.73
N TYR A 4 35.43 21.03 16.52
CA TYR A 4 34.32 20.14 16.18
C TYR A 4 34.42 18.84 17.02
N PRO A 5 33.29 18.33 17.56
CA PRO A 5 33.29 17.17 18.44
C PRO A 5 33.73 15.88 17.71
N THR A 6 34.43 15.00 18.44
CA THR A 6 35.10 13.78 17.97
C THR A 6 34.20 12.68 17.41
N SER A 7 32.88 12.89 17.33
CA SER A 7 31.91 11.93 16.78
C SER A 7 31.75 11.98 15.26
N GLN A 8 32.26 13.01 14.57
CA GLN A 8 32.09 13.20 13.11
C GLN A 8 33.32 12.85 12.25
N TRP A 9 34.39 12.32 12.87
CA TRP A 9 35.62 11.92 12.18
C TRP A 9 35.49 10.68 11.27
N PRO A 10 34.61 9.70 11.55
CA PRO A 10 34.40 8.57 10.64
C PRO A 10 33.77 8.98 9.30
N ASP A 11 32.89 9.99 9.31
CA ASP A 11 32.10 10.38 8.14
C ASP A 11 32.94 11.11 7.07
N LEU A 12 33.94 11.87 7.49
CA LEU A 12 34.83 12.59 6.57
C LEU A 12 35.80 11.66 5.82
N ILE A 13 36.15 10.51 6.39
CA ILE A 13 37.02 9.52 5.73
C ILE A 13 36.22 8.72 4.69
N GLN A 14 34.96 8.38 4.96
CA GLN A 14 34.09 7.68 4.00
C GLN A 14 33.74 8.54 2.78
N VAL A 15 33.47 9.84 2.98
CA VAL A 15 33.12 10.76 1.88
C VAL A 15 34.33 11.02 0.95
N SER A 16 35.55 11.05 1.49
CA SER A 16 36.76 11.27 0.68
C SER A 16 37.13 10.06 -0.19
N ILE A 17 36.88 8.83 0.27
CA ILE A 17 37.19 7.60 -0.51
C ILE A 17 36.15 7.37 -1.60
N ALA A 18 34.87 7.67 -1.34
CA ALA A 18 33.79 7.52 -2.32
C ALA A 18 33.95 8.43 -3.55
N ASN A 19 34.45 9.66 -3.36
CA ASN A 19 34.70 10.60 -4.47
C ASN A 19 35.90 10.22 -5.35
N VAL A 20 36.87 9.47 -4.82
CA VAL A 20 38.06 9.03 -5.58
C VAL A 20 37.75 7.79 -6.43
N LEU A 21 36.76 6.97 -6.03
CA LEU A 21 36.44 5.71 -6.70
C LEU A 21 35.22 5.76 -7.65
N GLY A 22 34.59 6.92 -7.83
CA GLY A 22 33.47 7.09 -8.78
C GLY A 22 32.25 6.22 -8.48
N VAL A 23 32.13 5.69 -7.26
CA VAL A 23 30.98 4.90 -6.82
C VAL A 23 29.86 5.86 -6.42
N LYS A 24 28.73 5.82 -7.11
CA LYS A 24 27.52 6.51 -6.68
C LYS A 24 27.06 5.87 -5.36
N ASN A 25 27.23 6.59 -4.25
CA ASN A 25 26.76 6.16 -2.93
C ASN A 25 25.23 6.04 -2.93
N ASN A 26 24.74 4.81 -2.80
CA ASN A 26 23.36 4.53 -2.40
C ASN A 26 23.37 4.36 -0.87
N SER A 27 23.35 5.48 -0.15
CA SER A 27 23.33 5.48 1.31
C SER A 27 21.93 5.17 1.83
N LEU A 28 21.87 4.29 2.83
CA LEU A 28 20.71 4.08 3.72
C LEU A 28 20.26 5.42 4.34
N PRO A 29 18.95 5.66 4.58
CA PRO A 29 18.49 6.94 5.07
C PRO A 29 18.82 7.15 6.55
N ASP A 30 19.43 8.32 6.78
CA ASP A 30 19.76 8.94 8.07
C ASP A 30 18.52 9.23 8.91
N SER A 31 18.64 8.96 10.21
CA SER A 31 17.64 9.26 11.24
C SER A 31 17.69 10.74 11.61
N GLY A 32 16.92 11.56 10.88
CA GLY A 32 16.75 12.98 11.17
C GLY A 32 15.54 13.55 10.43
N GLU A 33 14.53 13.96 11.20
CA GLU A 33 13.39 14.85 10.86
C GLU A 33 13.02 14.96 9.37
N ARG A 34 12.18 14.03 8.90
CA ARG A 34 11.50 14.15 7.61
C ARG A 34 10.33 15.12 7.75
N SER A 35 10.53 16.34 7.26
CA SER A 35 9.49 17.36 7.05
C SER A 35 8.14 16.79 6.63
N ASP A 36 7.08 17.19 7.34
CA ASP A 36 5.67 16.80 7.22
C ASP A 36 4.99 17.20 5.89
N GLU A 37 5.53 16.79 4.74
CA GLU A 37 4.98 17.18 3.42
C GLU A 37 4.96 16.07 2.37
N ASN A 38 4.92 14.81 2.79
CA ASN A 38 4.41 13.74 1.93
C ASN A 38 3.37 12.93 2.71
N LYS A 39 2.18 13.53 2.87
CA LYS A 39 0.99 12.84 3.34
C LYS A 39 0.73 11.71 2.36
N SER A 40 1.21 10.50 2.67
CA SER A 40 1.01 9.29 1.87
C SER A 40 -0.45 9.24 1.45
N THR A 41 -0.71 9.59 0.18
CA THR A 41 -2.06 9.91 -0.32
C THR A 41 -2.80 8.62 -0.67
N ASN A 42 -2.72 7.65 0.24
CA ASN A 42 -3.39 6.38 0.13
C ASN A 42 -4.85 6.60 0.48
N LYS A 43 -5.74 6.48 -0.50
CA LYS A 43 -7.18 6.69 -0.30
C LYS A 43 -7.93 5.44 -0.74
N LEU A 44 -8.60 4.80 0.21
CA LEU A 44 -9.52 3.71 -0.08
C LEU A 44 -10.92 4.32 -0.20
N THR A 45 -11.59 4.12 -1.33
CA THR A 45 -12.99 4.55 -1.49
C THR A 45 -13.88 3.34 -1.67
N TYR A 46 -14.85 3.19 -0.77
CA TYR A 46 -15.84 2.12 -0.79
C TYR A 46 -17.15 2.57 -0.15
N PHE A 47 -18.17 1.72 -0.19
CA PHE A 47 -19.42 1.97 0.53
C PHE A 47 -19.22 1.91 2.06
N ASN A 48 -20.17 2.49 2.80
CA ASN A 48 -20.26 2.32 4.25
C ASN A 48 -20.81 0.94 4.66
N ILE A 49 -20.26 -0.12 4.05
CA ILE A 49 -20.50 -1.53 4.38
C ILE A 49 -19.16 -2.28 4.35
N GLY A 50 -19.12 -3.48 4.94
CA GLY A 50 -17.94 -4.34 4.94
C GLY A 50 -17.68 -4.97 3.57
N CYS A 51 -18.47 -5.98 3.21
CA CYS A 51 -18.44 -6.71 1.92
C CYS A 51 -17.03 -6.80 1.27
N VAL A 52 -16.87 -6.42 0.00
CA VAL A 52 -15.60 -6.58 -0.74
C VAL A 52 -14.53 -5.52 -0.40
N GLY A 53 -14.89 -4.46 0.32
CA GLY A 53 -13.95 -3.43 0.76
C GLY A 53 -13.24 -3.77 2.07
N GLU A 54 -13.87 -4.57 2.93
CA GLU A 54 -13.36 -4.89 4.26
C GLU A 54 -12.02 -5.64 4.26
N PRO A 55 -11.78 -6.64 3.39
CA PRO A 55 -10.48 -7.32 3.35
C PRO A 55 -9.32 -6.35 3.09
N THR A 56 -9.55 -5.31 2.27
CA THR A 56 -8.55 -4.28 1.99
C THR A 56 -8.31 -3.40 3.22
N ARG A 57 -9.36 -3.02 3.96
CA ARG A 57 -9.24 -2.28 5.23
C ARG A 57 -8.44 -3.07 6.25
N TYR A 58 -8.75 -4.36 6.41
CA TYR A 58 -8.01 -5.23 7.33
C TYR A 58 -6.53 -5.34 6.97
N LEU A 59 -6.21 -5.56 5.69
CA LEU A 59 -4.82 -5.66 5.25
C LEU A 59 -4.05 -4.35 5.49
N LEU A 60 -4.64 -3.21 5.17
CA LEU A 60 -3.99 -1.91 5.39
C LEU A 60 -3.74 -1.65 6.88
N SER A 61 -4.73 -1.92 7.73
CA SER A 61 -4.59 -1.78 9.19
C SER A 61 -3.59 -2.77 9.78
N TYR A 62 -3.60 -4.03 9.33
CA TYR A 62 -2.67 -5.05 9.82
C TYR A 62 -1.21 -4.73 9.47
N CYS A 63 -0.97 -4.08 8.32
CA CYS A 63 0.36 -3.70 7.87
C CYS A 63 0.80 -2.29 8.35
N ASP A 64 0.04 -1.67 9.26
CA ASP A 64 0.26 -0.29 9.73
C ASP A 64 0.39 0.75 8.59
N ILE A 65 -0.26 0.51 7.45
CA ILE A 65 -0.24 1.43 6.30
C ILE A 65 -1.29 2.51 6.54
N LYS A 66 -0.86 3.76 6.74
CA LYS A 66 -1.78 4.89 6.86
C LYS A 66 -2.57 5.10 5.56
N PHE A 67 -3.90 5.15 5.67
CA PHE A 67 -4.82 5.40 4.57
C PHE A 67 -6.02 6.24 5.00
N ASP A 68 -6.62 6.94 4.04
CA ASP A 68 -7.88 7.67 4.17
C ASP A 68 -9.04 6.76 3.75
N ASP A 69 -9.92 6.39 4.68
CA ASP A 69 -11.10 5.53 4.46
C ASP A 69 -12.31 6.39 4.05
N VAL A 70 -12.46 6.61 2.75
CA VAL A 70 -13.57 7.38 2.19
C VAL A 70 -14.77 6.46 1.99
N ARG A 71 -15.79 6.68 2.82
CA ARG A 71 -17.04 5.91 2.80
C ARG A 71 -18.13 6.67 2.07
N LEU A 72 -18.59 6.12 0.94
CA LEU A 72 -19.67 6.70 0.16
C LEU A 72 -21.02 6.14 0.61
N SER A 73 -22.01 7.02 0.68
CA SER A 73 -23.41 6.60 0.80
C SER A 73 -23.96 6.10 -0.54
N LEU A 74 -25.05 5.32 -0.50
CA LEU A 74 -25.74 4.87 -1.71
C LEU A 74 -26.32 6.04 -2.52
N GLU A 75 -26.64 7.15 -1.86
CA GLU A 75 -27.20 8.36 -2.49
C GLU A 75 -26.15 9.18 -3.26
N GLU A 76 -24.91 9.20 -2.76
CA GLU A 76 -23.80 9.89 -3.41
C GLU A 76 -23.20 9.08 -4.56
N TRP A 77 -23.31 7.74 -4.50
CA TRP A 77 -22.70 6.84 -5.47
C TRP A 77 -23.01 7.15 -6.94
N PRO A 78 -24.26 7.46 -7.35
CA PRO A 78 -24.56 7.82 -8.73
C PRO A 78 -23.74 9.01 -9.26
N LYS A 79 -23.35 9.96 -8.39
CA LYS A 79 -22.53 11.12 -8.78
C LYS A 79 -21.06 10.74 -9.00
N HIS A 80 -20.58 9.74 -8.27
CA HIS A 80 -19.18 9.28 -8.34
C HIS A 80 -18.96 8.21 -9.40
N LYS A 81 -19.97 7.37 -9.70
CA LYS A 81 -19.90 6.25 -10.63
C LYS A 81 -19.27 6.58 -12.00
N PRO A 82 -19.59 7.71 -12.67
CA PRO A 82 -18.99 8.05 -13.97
C PRO A 82 -17.48 8.31 -13.91
N ASN A 83 -16.97 8.70 -12.74
CA ASN A 83 -15.57 9.04 -12.53
C ASN A 83 -14.74 7.86 -12.01
N MET A 84 -15.36 6.69 -11.79
CA MET A 84 -14.67 5.50 -11.29
C MET A 84 -14.27 4.57 -12.42
N PRO A 85 -13.06 3.98 -12.38
CA PRO A 85 -12.66 2.92 -13.31
C PRO A 85 -13.70 1.79 -13.28
N MET A 86 -14.19 1.40 -14.46
CA MET A 86 -15.23 0.37 -14.64
C MET A 86 -16.57 0.66 -13.94
N GLY A 87 -16.78 1.87 -13.40
CA GLY A 87 -17.99 2.21 -12.67
C GLY A 87 -18.26 1.32 -11.46
N GLN A 88 -17.19 0.84 -10.80
CA GLN A 88 -17.23 -0.10 -9.68
C GLN A 88 -16.40 0.39 -8.49
N LEU A 89 -16.69 -0.16 -7.31
CA LEU A 89 -15.92 -0.01 -6.07
C LEU A 89 -15.58 -1.42 -5.55
N PRO A 90 -14.50 -1.61 -4.79
CA PRO A 90 -13.61 -0.60 -4.20
C PRO A 90 -12.53 -0.07 -5.16
N ILE A 91 -12.07 1.14 -4.87
CA ILE A 91 -10.87 1.73 -5.49
C ILE A 91 -9.83 2.10 -4.43
N LEU A 92 -8.56 1.90 -4.77
CA LEU A 92 -7.44 2.35 -3.94
C LEU A 92 -6.60 3.34 -4.76
N LYS A 93 -6.43 4.55 -4.24
CA LYS A 93 -5.52 5.54 -4.81
C LYS A 93 -4.20 5.46 -4.08
N ILE A 94 -3.09 5.26 -4.79
CA ILE A 94 -1.72 5.26 -4.26
C ILE A 94 -0.92 6.26 -5.11
N ASP A 95 -0.28 7.24 -4.47
CA ASP A 95 0.58 8.23 -5.14
C ASP A 95 -0.07 8.90 -6.36
N GLY A 96 -1.36 9.26 -6.23
CA GLY A 96 -2.10 9.91 -7.30
C GLY A 96 -2.72 8.96 -8.35
N LYS A 97 -2.29 7.70 -8.42
CA LYS A 97 -2.83 6.69 -9.35
C LYS A 97 -3.97 5.90 -8.73
N THR A 98 -5.03 5.67 -9.50
CA THR A 98 -6.21 4.91 -9.07
C THR A 98 -6.10 3.46 -9.53
N TYR A 99 -6.28 2.53 -8.59
CA TYR A 99 -6.34 1.09 -8.83
C TYR A 99 -7.74 0.59 -8.47
N HIS A 100 -8.22 -0.40 -9.22
CA HIS A 100 -9.53 -1.04 -9.05
C HIS A 100 -9.37 -2.56 -8.94
N GLN A 101 -10.45 -3.27 -8.59
CA GLN A 101 -10.50 -4.69 -8.21
C GLN A 101 -9.95 -4.98 -6.81
N SER A 102 -10.84 -5.37 -5.89
CA SER A 102 -10.53 -5.69 -4.49
C SER A 102 -9.44 -6.75 -4.35
N ARG A 103 -9.54 -7.86 -5.10
CA ARG A 103 -8.59 -8.98 -5.06
C ARG A 103 -7.19 -8.58 -5.55
N ALA A 104 -7.11 -7.79 -6.61
CA ALA A 104 -5.82 -7.31 -7.13
C ALA A 104 -5.14 -6.36 -6.14
N ILE A 105 -5.91 -5.46 -5.54
CA ILE A 105 -5.44 -4.54 -4.49
C ILE A 105 -4.95 -5.32 -3.26
N ALA A 106 -5.74 -6.29 -2.78
CA ALA A 106 -5.39 -7.12 -1.63
C ALA A 106 -4.08 -7.91 -1.89
N ARG A 107 -3.93 -8.53 -3.07
CA ARG A 107 -2.71 -9.24 -3.45
C ARG A 107 -1.50 -8.32 -3.51
N PHE A 108 -1.65 -7.09 -4.01
CA PHE A 108 -0.57 -6.11 -4.04
C PHE A 108 -0.10 -5.75 -2.63
N ILE A 109 -1.02 -5.50 -1.70
CA ILE A 109 -0.70 -5.20 -0.30
C ILE A 109 -0.05 -6.41 0.36
N ALA A 110 -0.59 -7.61 0.18
CA ALA A 110 -0.05 -8.84 0.74
C ALA A 110 1.40 -9.09 0.28
N LYS A 111 1.68 -8.91 -1.01
CA LYS A 111 3.05 -9.02 -1.56
C LYS A 111 4.00 -7.97 -0.97
N ARG A 112 3.54 -6.73 -0.84
CA ARG A 112 4.36 -5.63 -0.29
C ARG A 112 4.69 -5.82 1.20
N SER A 113 3.81 -6.49 1.94
CA SER A 113 3.92 -6.71 3.38
C SER A 113 4.43 -8.09 3.76
N ASN A 114 4.93 -8.88 2.81
CA ASN A 114 5.43 -10.24 3.04
C ASN A 114 4.37 -11.18 3.66
N LEU A 115 3.11 -11.02 3.24
CA LEU A 115 1.95 -11.85 3.64
C LEU A 115 1.47 -12.75 2.48
N TYR A 116 2.31 -12.95 1.48
CA TYR A 116 2.03 -13.76 0.32
C TYR A 116 3.08 -14.88 0.23
N GLY A 117 2.76 -15.94 -0.49
CA GLY A 117 3.61 -17.13 -0.60
C GLY A 117 5.03 -16.78 -1.04
N SER A 118 5.99 -17.48 -0.46
CA SER A 118 7.42 -17.31 -0.74
C SER A 118 7.84 -18.00 -2.04
N ASP A 119 7.08 -19.01 -2.46
CA ASP A 119 7.21 -19.71 -3.74
C ASP A 119 5.91 -19.69 -4.57
N GLU A 120 6.01 -20.16 -5.81
CA GLU A 120 4.91 -20.18 -6.77
C GLU A 120 3.76 -21.10 -6.36
N PHE A 121 4.04 -22.20 -5.65
CA PHE A 121 3.03 -23.14 -5.17
C PHE A 121 2.27 -22.57 -3.96
N GLU A 122 2.97 -22.00 -2.98
CA GLU A 122 2.33 -21.31 -1.85
C GLU A 122 1.46 -20.14 -2.33
N ALA A 123 1.95 -19.35 -3.28
CA ALA A 123 1.20 -18.26 -3.90
C ALA A 123 -0.08 -18.77 -4.58
N MET A 124 0.01 -19.89 -5.30
CA MET A 124 -1.12 -20.55 -5.95
C MET A 124 -2.14 -21.08 -4.93
N GLU A 125 -1.69 -21.68 -3.83
CA GLU A 125 -2.58 -22.17 -2.76
C GLU A 125 -3.34 -21.03 -2.09
N ILE A 126 -2.68 -19.89 -1.86
CA ILE A 126 -3.31 -18.68 -1.33
C ILE A 126 -4.36 -18.16 -2.32
N ASP A 127 -4.01 -18.03 -3.59
CA ASP A 127 -4.94 -17.54 -4.61
C ASP A 127 -6.13 -18.49 -4.79
N ALA A 128 -5.91 -19.81 -4.82
CA ALA A 128 -6.98 -20.80 -4.90
C ALA A 128 -7.95 -20.72 -3.70
N THR A 129 -7.41 -20.50 -2.51
CA THR A 129 -8.21 -20.34 -1.28
C THR A 129 -9.06 -19.07 -1.33
N VAL A 130 -8.46 -17.94 -1.69
CA VAL A 130 -9.17 -16.65 -1.83
C VAL A 130 -10.26 -16.74 -2.88
N ASP A 131 -9.99 -17.42 -4.00
CA ASP A 131 -10.92 -17.58 -5.10
C ASP A 131 -12.09 -18.48 -4.72
N SER A 132 -11.83 -19.55 -3.98
CA SER A 132 -12.88 -20.43 -3.45
C SER A 132 -13.82 -19.68 -2.50
N ILE A 133 -13.29 -18.80 -1.64
CA ILE A 133 -14.09 -17.95 -0.74
C ILE A 133 -14.94 -16.97 -1.56
N GLU A 134 -14.39 -16.41 -2.63
CA GLU A 134 -15.09 -15.48 -3.51
C GLU A 134 -16.22 -16.18 -4.29
N ASP A 135 -16.01 -17.39 -4.78
CA ASP A 135 -17.04 -18.19 -5.45
C ASP A 135 -18.20 -18.49 -4.49
N ILE A 136 -17.89 -18.86 -3.23
CA ILE A 136 -18.89 -19.05 -2.18
C ILE A 136 -19.65 -17.73 -1.92
N ARG A 137 -18.93 -16.61 -1.81
CA ARG A 137 -19.53 -15.29 -1.57
C ARG A 137 -20.48 -14.89 -2.71
N GLN A 138 -20.09 -15.14 -3.96
CA GLN A 138 -20.92 -14.87 -5.13
C GLN A 138 -22.17 -15.76 -5.15
N ALA A 139 -22.01 -17.06 -4.86
CA ALA A 139 -23.14 -17.98 -4.76
C ALA A 139 -24.14 -17.56 -3.67
N LEU A 140 -23.65 -17.16 -2.50
CA LEU A 140 -24.49 -16.65 -1.41
C LEU A 140 -25.19 -15.33 -1.80
N GLY A 141 -24.49 -14.42 -2.46
CA GLY A 141 -25.04 -13.14 -2.89
C GLY A 141 -26.05 -13.23 -4.04
N ALA A 142 -26.11 -14.36 -4.75
CA ALA A 142 -27.14 -14.62 -5.76
C ALA A 142 -28.41 -15.24 -5.16
N TYR A 143 -28.33 -15.81 -3.96
CA TYR A 143 -29.45 -16.49 -3.30
C TYR A 143 -30.31 -15.55 -2.45
N TYR A 144 -29.73 -14.46 -1.94
CA TYR A 144 -30.39 -13.41 -1.15
C TYR A 144 -30.53 -12.13 -1.96
#